data_AF-A0A381NJL4-F1
#
_entry.id   AF-A0A381NJL4-F1
#
_cell.length_a   1.000
_cell.length_b   1.000
_cell.length_c   1.000
_cell.angle_alpha   90.00
_cell.angle_beta   90.00
_cell.angle_gamma   90.00
#
_symmetry.space_group_name_H-M   'P 1'
#
loop_
_entity.id
_entity.type
_entity.pdbx_description
1 polymer ?
#
loop_
_entity_poly.entity_id
_entity_poly.type
_entity_poly.pdbx_seq_one_letter_code
_entity_poly.pdbx_strand_id
1 'polypeptide(L)'
;MKIAVCVKQVVTRDWPLRIDDAATWVQDRDASFEMNEPDAYALEEALRLKEEHGGEVVVCSAGPVRVAQVIREALARGADRGIRVESDALAAADAGMVAEALAAAVRSEGFDLVLTGLQSDDQGFAQTGV
;
A
#
# COMPACT_ATOMS: atom_id res chain seq x y z
N MET A 1 9.91 -13.73 13.35
CA MET A 1 8.50 -13.46 12.99
C MET A 1 8.45 -13.06 11.52
N LYS A 2 7.49 -13.55 10.74
CA LYS A 2 7.30 -13.17 9.33
C LYS A 2 6.12 -12.22 9.23
N ILE A 3 6.37 -10.97 8.84
CA ILE A 3 5.39 -9.88 8.85
C ILE A 3 5.10 -9.44 7.41
N ALA A 4 3.82 -9.36 7.05
CA ALA A 4 3.39 -8.68 5.83
C ALA A 4 2.98 -7.25 6.15
N VAL A 5 3.40 -6.28 5.32
CA VAL A 5 2.92 -4.90 5.40
C VAL A 5 2.26 -4.53 4.07
N CYS A 6 0.96 -4.27 4.09
CA CYS A 6 0.26 -3.80 2.90
C CYS A 6 0.43 -2.28 2.79
N VAL A 7 0.98 -1.82 1.68
CA VAL A 7 1.23 -0.40 1.41
C VAL A 7 0.55 0.04 0.12
N LYS A 8 0.00 1.25 0.12
CA LYS A 8 -0.66 1.89 -1.01
C LYS A 8 0.14 3.08 -1.49
N GLN A 9 0.14 3.28 -2.80
CA GLN A 9 0.61 4.50 -3.42
C GLN A 9 -0.57 5.45 -3.65
N VAL A 10 -0.51 6.62 -3.02
CA VAL A 10 -1.53 7.67 -3.11
C VAL A 10 -0.97 8.92 -3.79
N VAL A 11 -1.86 9.81 -4.22
CA VAL A 11 -1.46 11.13 -4.74
C VAL A 11 -0.80 11.93 -3.61
N THR A 12 0.27 12.67 -3.92
CA THR A 12 0.95 13.51 -2.93
C THR A 12 0.02 14.56 -2.34
N ARG A 13 0.12 14.79 -1.04
CA ARG A 13 -0.77 15.74 -0.31
C ARG A 13 -0.72 17.18 -0.82
N ASP A 14 0.43 17.61 -1.31
CA ASP A 14 0.63 18.96 -1.87
C ASP A 14 0.09 19.10 -3.30
N TRP A 15 -0.48 18.03 -3.86
CA TRP A 15 -1.05 18.08 -5.21
C TRP A 15 -2.32 18.93 -5.24
N PRO A 16 -2.38 19.98 -6.08
CA PRO A 16 -3.58 20.79 -6.18
C PRO A 16 -4.71 19.97 -6.78
N LEU A 17 -5.75 19.71 -5.97
CA LEU A 17 -6.95 19.01 -6.41
C LEU A 17 -7.65 19.81 -7.50
N ARG A 18 -7.81 19.19 -8.68
CA ARG A 18 -8.54 19.72 -9.82
C ARG A 18 -9.57 18.70 -10.25
N ILE A 19 -10.78 19.16 -10.53
CA ILE A 19 -11.84 18.31 -11.06
C ILE A 19 -11.63 18.21 -12.58
N ASP A 20 -11.87 17.03 -13.16
CA ASP A 20 -11.85 16.86 -14.60
C ASP A 20 -12.96 17.66 -15.32
N ASP A 21 -12.82 17.88 -16.63
CA ASP A 21 -13.80 18.65 -17.42
C ASP A 21 -15.21 18.05 -17.38
N ALA A 22 -15.31 16.74 -17.13
CA ALA A 22 -16.57 16.00 -17.03
C ALA A 22 -17.25 16.11 -15.65
N ALA A 23 -16.57 16.68 -14.65
CA ALA A 23 -17.02 16.74 -13.25
C ALA A 23 -17.35 15.36 -12.64
N THR A 24 -16.60 14.34 -13.03
CA THR A 24 -16.78 12.95 -12.59
C THR A 24 -15.64 12.43 -11.74
N TRP A 25 -14.45 13.04 -11.85
CA TRP A 25 -13.25 12.56 -11.17
C TRP A 25 -12.22 13.68 -10.89
N VAL A 26 -11.13 13.33 -10.21
CA VAL A 26 -9.96 14.19 -10.02
C VAL A 26 -9.02 14.07 -11.22
N GLN A 27 -8.53 15.19 -11.73
CA GLN A 27 -7.50 15.19 -12.77
C GLN A 27 -6.14 14.82 -12.16
N ASP A 28 -5.77 13.53 -12.28
CA ASP A 28 -4.58 12.93 -11.67
C ASP A 28 -3.50 12.52 -12.69
N ARG A 29 -3.67 12.84 -13.98
CA ARG A 29 -2.72 12.44 -15.04
C ARG A 29 -1.30 13.00 -14.86
N ASP A 30 -1.19 14.18 -14.28
CA ASP A 30 0.08 14.86 -13.97
C ASP A 30 0.41 14.82 -12.47
N ALA A 31 -0.35 14.04 -11.68
CA ALA A 31 -0.14 13.95 -10.25
C ALA A 31 1.18 13.25 -9.90
N SER A 32 1.81 13.77 -8.85
CA SER A 32 2.88 13.08 -8.14
C SER A 32 2.29 12.08 -7.16
N PHE A 33 3.03 11.01 -6.88
CA PHE A 33 2.58 9.92 -6.03
C PHE A 33 3.59 9.58 -4.92
N GLU A 34 3.08 9.19 -3.76
CA GLU A 34 3.87 8.84 -2.57
C GLU A 34 3.28 7.63 -1.84
N MET A 35 4.04 7.08 -0.88
CA MET A 35 3.53 6.10 0.06
C MET A 35 2.49 6.77 0.96
N ASN A 36 1.33 6.13 1.12
CA ASN A 36 0.31 6.55 2.08
C ASN A 36 0.91 6.67 3.49
N GLU A 37 0.70 7.79 4.18
CA GLU A 37 1.36 8.04 5.47
C GLU A 37 1.01 7.01 6.56
N PRO A 38 -0.27 6.61 6.74
CA PRO A 38 -0.59 5.53 7.67
C PRO A 38 0.16 4.22 7.39
N ASP A 39 0.47 3.94 6.13
CA ASP A 39 1.21 2.74 5.74
C ASP A 39 2.71 2.86 6.07
N ALA A 40 3.25 4.08 6.07
CA ALA A 40 4.62 4.34 6.54
C ALA A 40 4.76 4.03 8.03
N TYR A 41 3.73 4.28 8.85
CA TYR A 41 3.72 3.90 10.27
C TYR A 41 3.63 2.38 10.44
N ALA A 42 2.80 1.70 9.64
CA ALA A 42 2.71 0.24 9.66
C ALA A 42 4.03 -0.43 9.27
N LEU A 43 4.74 0.13 8.28
CA LEU A 43 6.08 -0.31 7.90
C LEU A 43 7.08 -0.12 9.05
N GLU A 44 7.11 1.06 9.65
CA GLU A 44 8.01 1.37 10.75
C GLU A 44 7.80 0.41 11.93
N GLU A 45 6.55 0.15 12.31
CA GLU A 45 6.25 -0.80 13.39
C GLU A 45 6.68 -2.23 13.04
N ALA A 46 6.50 -2.66 11.79
CA ALA A 46 6.99 -3.96 11.33
C ALA A 46 8.51 -4.08 11.45
N LEU A 47 9.24 -3.02 11.10
CA LEU A 47 10.70 -2.97 11.21
C LEU A 47 11.15 -3.05 12.67
N ARG A 48 10.49 -2.32 13.58
CA ARG A 48 10.78 -2.38 15.02
C ARG A 48 10.52 -3.76 15.61
N LEU A 49 9.41 -4.41 15.23
CA LEU A 49 9.13 -5.79 15.63
C LEU A 49 10.18 -6.78 15.09
N LYS A 50 10.66 -6.57 13.86
CA LYS A 50 11.78 -7.34 13.30
C LYS A 50 13.08 -7.09 14.06
N GLU A 51 13.38 -5.86 14.47
CA GLU A 51 14.56 -5.56 15.27
C GLU A 51 14.50 -6.23 16.65
N GLU A 52 13.34 -6.24 17.29
CA GLU A 52 13.16 -6.82 18.63
C GLU A 52 13.12 -8.36 18.62
N HIS A 53 12.46 -8.95 17.62
CA HIS A 53 12.15 -10.39 17.62
C HIS A 53 12.85 -11.18 16.50
N GLY A 54 13.54 -10.50 15.59
CA GLY A 54 14.10 -11.08 14.39
C GLY A 54 13.04 -11.52 13.37
N GLY A 55 13.49 -11.86 12.17
CA GLY A 55 12.66 -12.41 11.10
C GLY A 55 12.67 -11.56 9.84
N GLU A 56 11.53 -11.52 9.16
CA GLU A 56 11.39 -11.00 7.79
C GLU A 56 10.18 -10.06 7.71
N VAL A 57 10.38 -8.90 7.10
CA VAL A 57 9.33 -7.94 6.72
C VAL A 57 9.17 -7.99 5.21
N VAL A 58 7.99 -8.39 4.75
CA VAL A 58 7.62 -8.42 3.34
C VAL A 58 6.55 -7.37 3.08
N VAL A 59 6.81 -6.48 2.13
CA VAL A 59 5.85 -5.44 1.75
C VAL A 59 5.02 -5.90 0.56
N CYS A 60 3.73 -5.61 0.57
CA CYS A 60 2.81 -5.93 -0.51
C CYS A 60 2.09 -4.68 -0.99
N SER A 61 2.07 -4.45 -2.30
CA SER A 61 1.29 -3.36 -2.89
C SER A 61 0.53 -3.84 -4.11
N ALA A 62 -0.69 -3.36 -4.27
CA ALA A 62 -1.60 -3.77 -5.32
C ALA A 62 -1.99 -2.57 -6.19
N GLY A 63 -1.87 -2.73 -7.52
CA GLY A 63 -2.22 -1.66 -8.44
C GLY A 63 -1.42 -1.62 -9.74
N PRO A 64 -1.47 -0.48 -10.45
CA PRO A 64 -0.77 -0.28 -11.71
C PRO A 64 0.75 -0.30 -11.52
N VAL A 65 1.51 -0.32 -12.62
CA VAL A 65 2.99 -0.40 -12.60
C VAL A 65 3.66 0.62 -11.65
N ARG A 66 3.07 1.79 -11.46
CA ARG A 66 3.60 2.85 -10.56
C ARG A 66 3.72 2.44 -9.09
N VAL A 67 2.95 1.46 -8.61
CA VAL A 67 3.05 0.99 -7.20
C VAL A 67 4.40 0.35 -6.88
N ALA A 68 5.18 -0.04 -7.90
CA ALA A 68 6.56 -0.49 -7.70
C ALA A 68 7.47 0.58 -7.07
N GLN A 69 7.11 1.88 -7.13
CA GLN A 69 7.82 2.94 -6.44
C GLN A 69 7.78 2.75 -4.92
N VAL A 70 6.59 2.57 -4.34
CA VAL A 70 6.43 2.46 -2.87
C VAL A 70 7.00 1.16 -2.32
N ILE A 71 7.00 0.09 -3.13
CA ILE A 71 7.71 -1.15 -2.80
C ILE A 71 9.21 -0.89 -2.70
N ARG A 72 9.82 -0.23 -3.69
CA ARG A 72 11.26 0.09 -3.66
C ARG A 72 11.63 1.02 -2.51
N GLU A 73 10.77 1.98 -2.22
CA GLU A 73 10.93 2.87 -1.06
C GLU A 73 10.94 2.07 0.25
N ALA A 74 10.01 1.14 0.43
CA ALA A 74 9.96 0.32 1.63
C ALA A 74 11.16 -0.63 1.75
N LEU A 75 11.63 -1.19 0.64
CA LEU A 75 12.87 -1.97 0.59
C LEU A 75 14.08 -1.11 1.00
N ALA A 76 14.16 0.13 0.51
CA ALA A 76 15.22 1.06 0.89
C ALA A 76 15.19 1.44 2.39
N ARG A 77 14.01 1.38 3.02
CA ARG A 77 13.82 1.63 4.46
C ARG A 77 14.10 0.40 5.34
N GLY A 78 14.30 -0.79 4.77
CA GLY A 78 14.70 -1.99 5.51
C GLY A 78 13.78 -3.20 5.40
N ALA A 79 12.72 -3.13 4.59
CA ALA A 79 11.95 -4.32 4.23
C ALA A 79 12.82 -5.32 3.45
N ASP A 80 12.63 -6.61 3.69
CA ASP A 80 13.48 -7.67 3.11
C ASP A 80 13.05 -8.02 1.69
N ARG A 81 11.74 -7.98 1.41
CA ARG A 81 11.17 -8.41 0.14
C ARG A 81 9.89 -7.65 -0.21
N GLY A 82 9.61 -7.55 -1.50
CA GLY A 82 8.39 -6.94 -2.02
C GLY A 82 7.53 -7.90 -2.84
N ILE A 83 6.21 -7.77 -2.73
CA ILE A 83 5.20 -8.44 -3.56
C ILE A 83 4.40 -7.36 -4.27
N ARG A 84 4.33 -7.44 -5.61
CA ARG A 84 3.50 -6.55 -6.43
C ARG A 84 2.32 -7.33 -6.98
N VAL A 85 1.12 -6.93 -6.60
CA VAL A 85 -0.12 -7.44 -7.22
C VAL A 85 -0.44 -6.54 -8.41
N GLU A 86 -0.22 -7.05 -9.61
CA GLU A 86 -0.29 -6.26 -10.84
C GLU A 86 -1.72 -6.19 -11.38
N SER A 87 -2.33 -5.01 -11.35
CA SER A 87 -3.62 -4.77 -11.99
C SER A 87 -3.94 -3.29 -12.06
N ASP A 88 -4.14 -2.76 -13.27
CA ASP A 88 -4.58 -1.37 -13.44
C ASP A 88 -6.00 -1.15 -12.88
N ALA A 89 -6.85 -2.19 -12.87
CA ALA A 89 -8.20 -2.11 -12.34
C ALA A 89 -8.25 -1.88 -10.82
N LEU A 90 -7.19 -2.25 -10.09
CA LEU A 90 -7.12 -2.04 -8.64
C LEU A 90 -6.91 -0.58 -8.25
N ALA A 91 -6.53 0.30 -9.18
CA ALA A 91 -6.38 1.74 -8.90
C ALA A 91 -7.72 2.42 -8.52
N ALA A 92 -8.83 1.91 -9.05
CA ALA A 92 -10.18 2.45 -8.84
C ALA A 92 -11.13 1.43 -8.17
N ALA A 93 -10.59 0.31 -7.70
CA ALA A 93 -11.36 -0.72 -7.05
C ALA A 93 -11.82 -0.28 -5.64
N ASP A 94 -12.87 -0.92 -5.15
CA ASP A 94 -13.32 -0.75 -3.77
C ASP A 94 -12.41 -1.49 -2.77
N ALA A 95 -12.63 -1.25 -1.48
CA ALA A 95 -11.82 -1.85 -0.42
C ALA A 95 -11.89 -3.39 -0.40
N GLY A 96 -13.03 -3.98 -0.76
CA GLY A 96 -13.24 -5.43 -0.76
C GLY A 96 -12.45 -6.13 -1.85
N MET A 97 -12.50 -5.61 -3.07
CA MET A 97 -11.70 -6.11 -4.20
C MET A 97 -10.20 -5.99 -3.92
N VAL A 98 -9.76 -4.87 -3.33
CA VAL A 98 -8.35 -4.70 -2.94
C VAL A 98 -7.96 -5.68 -1.84
N ALA A 99 -8.80 -5.88 -0.83
CA ALA A 99 -8.56 -6.83 0.26
C ALA A 99 -8.46 -8.27 -0.26
N GLU A 100 -9.34 -8.70 -1.16
CA GLU A 100 -9.28 -10.03 -1.78
C GLU A 100 -7.98 -10.23 -2.57
N ALA A 101 -7.56 -9.23 -3.35
CA ALA A 101 -6.35 -9.29 -4.15
C ALA A 101 -5.09 -9.38 -3.25
N LEU A 102 -5.00 -8.55 -2.21
CA LEU A 102 -3.91 -8.59 -1.24
C LEU A 102 -3.91 -9.91 -0.47
N ALA A 103 -5.06 -10.35 0.04
CA ALA A 103 -5.21 -11.60 0.77
C ALA A 103 -4.77 -12.80 -0.07
N ALA A 104 -5.16 -12.86 -1.36
CA ALA A 104 -4.72 -13.91 -2.26
C ALA A 104 -3.19 -13.94 -2.42
N ALA A 105 -2.55 -12.77 -2.52
CA ALA A 105 -1.10 -12.66 -2.68
C ALA A 105 -0.32 -13.08 -1.44
N VAL A 106 -0.86 -12.85 -0.24
CA VAL A 106 -0.16 -13.16 1.03
C VAL A 106 -0.55 -14.51 1.65
N ARG A 107 -1.64 -15.15 1.19
CA ARG A 107 -2.22 -16.35 1.81
C ARG A 107 -1.24 -17.52 1.96
N SER A 108 -0.45 -17.80 0.92
CA SER A 108 0.46 -18.97 0.89
C SER A 108 1.85 -18.69 1.46
N GLU A 109 2.10 -17.46 1.91
CA GLU A 109 3.42 -17.03 2.39
C GLU A 109 3.69 -17.40 3.85
N GLY A 110 2.66 -17.77 4.62
CA GLY A 110 2.81 -18.15 6.03
C GLY A 110 3.25 -16.97 6.91
N PHE A 111 2.61 -15.81 6.75
CA PHE A 111 2.82 -14.66 7.63
C PHE A 111 2.22 -14.90 9.02
N ASP A 112 2.95 -14.49 10.06
CA ASP A 112 2.50 -14.50 11.44
C ASP A 112 1.62 -13.28 11.77
N LEU A 113 1.89 -12.16 11.08
CA LEU A 113 1.24 -10.87 11.27
C LEU A 113 1.07 -10.16 9.94
N VAL A 114 -0.09 -9.54 9.73
CA VAL A 114 -0.35 -8.64 8.61
C VAL A 114 -0.65 -7.25 9.18
N LEU A 115 0.10 -6.25 8.74
CA LEU A 115 -0.10 -4.85 9.10
C LEU A 115 -0.57 -4.05 7.89
N THR A 116 -1.46 -3.11 8.13
CA THR A 116 -1.93 -2.11 7.16
C THR A 116 -1.91 -0.75 7.84
N GLY A 117 -1.92 0.34 7.07
CA GLY A 117 -2.35 1.62 7.61
C GLY A 117 -3.82 1.61 8.03
N LEU A 118 -4.22 2.63 8.78
CA LEU A 118 -5.62 2.81 9.24
C LEU A 118 -6.59 3.01 8.06
N GLN A 119 -6.20 3.85 7.11
CA GLN A 119 -6.95 4.18 5.90
C GLN A 119 -5.98 4.75 4.86
N SER A 120 -6.44 4.88 3.62
CA SER A 120 -5.68 5.61 2.60
C SER A 120 -6.17 7.05 2.48
N ASP A 121 -5.24 7.97 2.27
CA ASP A 121 -5.53 9.42 2.22
C ASP A 121 -6.35 9.85 1.00
N ASP A 122 -6.44 9.00 -0.03
CA ASP A 122 -7.19 9.26 -1.26
C ASP A 122 -8.67 8.82 -1.16
N GLN A 123 -8.94 7.62 -0.64
CA GLN A 123 -10.28 7.01 -0.61
C GLN A 123 -10.92 6.96 0.79
N GLY A 124 -10.11 6.95 1.86
CA GLY A 124 -10.60 7.06 3.24
C GLY A 124 -11.51 5.93 3.73
N PHE A 125 -11.51 4.75 3.08
CA PHE A 125 -12.48 3.71 3.40
C PHE A 125 -12.29 3.05 4.77
N ALA A 126 -11.06 3.00 5.30
CA ALA A 126 -10.74 2.33 6.56
C ALA A 126 -11.26 0.88 6.67
N GLN A 127 -11.31 0.16 5.56
CA GLN A 127 -11.96 -1.16 5.44
C GLN A 127 -11.02 -2.28 5.00
N THR A 128 -9.95 -1.99 4.26
CA THR A 128 -9.10 -3.02 3.63
C THR A 128 -8.43 -3.97 4.63
N GLY A 129 -8.10 -3.47 5.83
CA GLY A 129 -7.43 -4.24 6.87
C GLY A 129 -8.35 -4.91 7.90
N VAL A 130 -9.68 -4.82 7.74
CA VAL A 130 -10.69 -5.29 8.71
C VAL A 130 -11.42 -6.53 8.20
#